data_AF-A0A3N3DUT5-F1
#
_entry.id   AF-A0A3N3DUT5-F1
#
_cell.length_a   1.000
_cell.length_b   1.000
_cell.length_c   1.000
_cell.angle_alpha   90.00
_cell.angle_beta   90.00
_cell.angle_gamma   90.00
#
_symmetry.space_group_name_H-M   'P 1'
#
loop_
_entity.id
_entity.type
_entity.pdbx_description
1 polymer ?
#
loop_
_entity_poly.entity_id
_entity_poly.type
_entity_poly.pdbx_seq_one_letter_code
_entity_poly.pdbx_strand_id
1 'polypeptide(L)' 'METLLIQLKKDFYKNISSLQANTLPHSQPTLNLLTDEELKELEHVWVELSVWQRNQVSC' A
#
# COMPACT_ATOMS: atom_id res chain seq x y z
N MET A 1 4.53 18.38 -1.45
CA MET A 1 4.94 17.04 -0.95
C MET A 1 3.76 16.29 -0.33
N GLU A 2 2.90 16.95 0.46
CA GLU A 2 1.67 16.36 1.02
C GLU A 2 0.70 15.75 0.00
N THR A 3 0.45 16.41 -1.12
CA THR A 3 -0.49 15.89 -2.15
C THR A 3 -0.02 14.55 -2.74
N LEU A 4 1.30 14.39 -2.89
CA LEU A 4 1.94 13.19 -3.41
C LEU A 4 1.85 12.04 -2.40
N LEU A 5 2.00 12.35 -1.11
CA LEU A 5 1.85 11.41 -0.01
C LEU A 5 0.40 10.92 0.12
N ILE A 6 -0.58 11.82 -0.01
CA ILE A 6 -2.01 11.47 -0.02
C ILE A 6 -2.36 10.56 -1.22
N GLN A 7 -1.82 10.85 -2.41
CA GLN A 7 -2.00 10.00 -3.59
C GLN A 7 -1.39 8.61 -3.38
N LEU A 8 -0.16 8.55 -2.86
CA LEU A 8 0.52 7.30 -2.56
C LEU A 8 -0.30 6.44 -1.58
N LYS A 9 -0.78 7.02 -0.48
CA LYS A 9 -1.66 6.29 0.45
C LYS A 9 -2.91 5.75 -0.24
N LYS A 10 -3.56 6.57 -1.07
CA LYS A 10 -4.76 6.15 -1.81
C LYS A 10 -4.47 5.00 -2.78
N ASP A 11 -3.34 5.04 -3.46
CA ASP A 11 -2.93 3.97 -4.39
C ASP A 11 -2.56 2.68 -3.64
N PHE A 12 -1.97 2.79 -2.45
CA PHE A 12 -1.72 1.66 -1.56
C PHE A 12 -3.04 0.94 -1.20
N TYR A 13 -4.03 1.65 -0.64
CA TYR A 13 -5.33 1.03 -0.31
C TYR A 13 -6.06 0.48 -1.54
N LYS A 14 -5.92 1.14 -2.70
CA LYS A 14 -6.51 0.66 -3.95
C LYS A 14 -5.88 -0.65 -4.43
N ASN A 15 -4.55 -0.78 -4.33
CA ASN A 15 -3.85 -2.02 -4.65
C ASN A 15 -4.23 -3.14 -3.69
N ILE A 16 -4.26 -2.85 -2.39
CA ILE A 16 -4.67 -3.79 -1.35
C ILE A 16 -6.11 -4.29 -1.57
N SER A 17 -7.06 -3.38 -1.83
CA SER A 17 -8.45 -3.73 -2.12
C SER A 17 -8.59 -4.53 -3.42
N SER A 18 -7.83 -4.20 -4.47
CA SER A 18 -7.77 -4.98 -5.71
C SER A 18 -7.26 -6.41 -5.46
N LEU A 19 -6.23 -6.57 -4.63
CA LEU A 19 -5.71 -7.89 -4.26
C LEU A 19 -6.75 -8.73 -3.52
N GLN A 20 -7.53 -8.13 -2.62
CA GLN A 20 -8.65 -8.79 -1.94
C GLN A 20 -9.78 -9.16 -2.90
N ALA A 21 -10.12 -8.29 -3.85
CA ALA A 21 -11.17 -8.56 -4.83
C ALA A 21 -10.82 -9.73 -5.78
N ASN A 22 -9.53 -9.99 -5.98
CA ASN A 22 -9.04 -11.13 -6.77
C ASN A 22 -8.87 -12.42 -5.96
N THR A 23 -9.04 -12.38 -4.63
CA THR A 23 -9.08 -13.62 -3.83
C THR A 23 -10.44 -14.29 -3.99
N LEU A 24 -10.43 -15.58 -4.40
CA LEU A 24 -11.64 -16.40 -4.54
C LEU A 24 -12.50 -16.30 -3.28
N PRO A 25 -13.84 -16.34 -3.38
CA PRO A 25 -14.76 -16.21 -2.24
C PRO A 25 -14.57 -17.27 -1.14
N HIS A 26 -13.77 -18.32 -1.38
CA HIS A 26 -13.44 -19.37 -0.41
C HIS A 26 -12.03 -19.24 0.19
N SER A 27 -11.19 -18.36 -0.34
CA SER A 27 -9.89 -18.03 0.23
C SER A 27 -10.11 -16.81 1.11
N GLN A 28 -10.03 -16.96 2.44
CA GLN A 28 -9.94 -15.80 3.32
C GLN A 28 -8.86 -14.87 2.74
N PRO A 29 -9.17 -13.60 2.45
CA PRO A 29 -8.15 -12.69 1.94
C PRO A 29 -7.01 -12.72 2.95
N THR A 30 -5.78 -12.95 2.49
CA THR A 30 -4.58 -12.96 3.35
C THR A 30 -4.40 -11.66 4.14
N LEU A 31 -5.15 -10.61 3.78
CA LEU A 31 -5.27 -9.35 4.50
C LEU A 31 -6.17 -9.39 5.74
N ASN A 32 -7.02 -10.40 5.96
CA ASN A 32 -7.63 -10.64 7.28
C ASN A 32 -6.57 -11.01 8.33
N LEU A 33 -5.33 -11.28 7.91
CA LEU A 33 -4.20 -11.57 8.79
C LEU A 33 -3.50 -10.29 9.28
N LEU A 34 -3.54 -9.20 8.50
CA LEU A 34 -2.84 -7.97 8.84
C LEU A 34 -3.72 -7.11 9.73
N THR A 35 -3.26 -6.85 10.94
CA THR A 35 -3.87 -5.92 11.87
C THR A 35 -3.77 -4.48 11.37
N ASP A 36 -4.59 -3.57 11.89
CA ASP A 36 -4.55 -2.15 11.55
C ASP A 36 -3.17 -1.51 11.79
N GLU A 37 -2.40 -2.04 12.75
CA GLU A 37 -1.02 -1.62 13.02
C GLU A 37 -0.07 -2.07 11.91
N GLU A 38 -0.11 -3.35 11.53
CA GLU A 38 0.74 -3.88 10.46
C GLU A 38 0.43 -3.23 9.11
N LEU A 39 -0.85 -2.88 8.87
CA LEU A 39 -1.26 -2.17 7.66
C LEU A 39 -0.69 -0.74 7.62
N LYS A 40 -0.62 -0.06 8.77
CA LYS A 40 -0.01 1.27 8.88
C LYS A 40 1.49 1.24 8.66
N GLU A 41 2.19 0.26 9.23
CA GLU A 41 3.62 0.09 9.00
C GLU A 41 3.90 -0.19 7.52
N LEU A 42 3.08 -1.05 6.89
CA LEU A 42 3.21 -1.34 5.47
C LEU A 42 2.93 -0.10 4.59
N GLU A 43 1.92 0.72 4.95
CA GLU A 43 1.68 2.02 4.30
C GLU A 43 2.90 2.94 4.41
N HIS A 44 3.49 3.05 5.60
CA HIS A 44 4.65 3.90 5.86
C HIS A 44 5.84 3.49 5.00
N VAL A 45 6.22 2.20 5.04
CA VAL A 45 7.34 1.65 4.26
C VAL A 45 7.09 1.80 2.75
N TRP A 46 5.85 1.59 2.29
CA TRP A 46 5.51 1.72 0.88
C TRP A 46 5.61 3.18 0.39
N VAL A 47 5.18 4.14 1.22
CA VAL A 47 5.33 5.58 0.93
C VAL A 47 6.81 5.97 0.89
N GLU A 48 7.59 5.57 1.89
CA GLU A 48 9.03 5.86 1.94
C GLU A 48 9.76 5.29 0.73
N LEU A 49 9.50 4.03 0.38
CA LEU A 49 10.09 3.37 -0.78
C LEU A 49 9.69 4.05 -2.09
N SER A 50 8.43 4.49 -2.23
CA SER A 50 7.96 5.21 -3.42
C SER A 50 8.60 6.59 -3.56
N VAL A 51 8.78 7.31 -2.45
CA VAL A 51 9.49 8.59 -2.44
C VAL A 51 10.97 8.39 -2.76
N TRP A 52 11.61 7.38 -2.14
CA TRP A 52 12.99 7.03 -2.41
C TRP A 52 13.21 6.66 -3.89
N GLN A 53 12.37 5.78 -4.46
CA GLN A 53 12.45 5.41 -5.87
C GLN A 53 12.37 6.65 -6.78
N ARG A 54 11.41 7.56 -6.54
CA ARG A 54 11.28 8.79 -7.31
C ARG A 54 12.51 9.69 -7.21
N ASN A 55 13.14 9.75 -6.04
CA ASN A 55 14.38 10.49 -5.84
C ASN A 55 15.57 9.82 -6.55
N GLN A 56 15.57 8.50 -6.72
CA GLN A 56 16.61 7.76 -7.45
C GLN A 56 16.51 7.92 -8.98
N VAL A 57 15.32 8.10 -9.55
CA VAL A 57 15.15 8.35 -11.01
C VAL A 57 15.55 9.78 -11.41
N SER A 58 15.94 10.62 -10.46
CA SER A 58 16.34 12.01 -10.69
C SER A 58 17.86 12.20 -10.82
N CYS A 59 18.63 11.10 -10.95
CA CYS A 59 20.07 11.09 -11.20
C CYS A 59 20.41 10.77 -12.67
#